data_AF-A0A1D2W8A7-F1
#
_entry.id   AF-A0A1D2W8A7-F1
#
_cell.length_a   1.000
_cell.length_b   1.000
_cell.length_c   1.000
_cell.angle_alpha   90.00
_cell.angle_beta   90.00
_cell.angle_gamma   90.00
#
_symmetry.space_group_name_H-M   'P 1'
#
loop_
_entity.id
_entity.type
_entity.pdbx_description
1 polymer ?
#
loop_
_entity_poly.entity_id
_entity_poly.type
_entity_poly.pdbx_seq_one_letter_code
_entity_poly.pdbx_strand_id
1 'polypeptide(L)' 'MLENHDKALAKSVDLISDCDVILPSQIGPSTSKALLSCGVKSYSVLNFMIEKALKKLASSKLISRPIPRPVIH' A
#
# COMPACT_ATOMS: atom_id res chain seq x y z
N MET A 1 1.34 2.59 25.82
CA MET A 1 2.29 2.90 24.71
C MET A 1 1.93 2.19 23.40
N LEU A 2 1.32 1.00 23.40
CA LEU A 2 0.90 0.29 22.18
C LEU A 2 -0.19 1.06 21.38
N GLU A 3 -1.17 1.64 22.06
CA GLU A 3 -2.32 2.33 21.45
C GLU A 3 -1.95 3.52 20.54
N ASN A 4 -0.78 4.14 20.75
CA ASN A 4 -0.38 5.30 19.97
C ASN A 4 0.17 4.90 18.59
N HIS A 5 0.80 3.73 18.48
CA HIS A 5 1.33 3.21 17.22
C HIS A 5 0.20 2.70 16.31
N ASP A 6 -0.81 2.04 16.88
CA ASP A 6 -1.98 1.60 16.13
C ASP A 6 -2.81 2.77 15.60
N LYS A 7 -2.98 3.83 16.41
CA LYS A 7 -3.64 5.07 15.95
C LYS A 7 -2.86 5.78 14.84
N ALA A 8 -1.53 5.82 14.94
CA ALA A 8 -0.69 6.39 13.90
C ALA A 8 -0.79 5.59 12.59
N LEU A 9 -0.77 4.25 12.68
CA LEU A 9 -0.95 3.37 11.53
C LEU A 9 -2.32 3.56 10.88
N ALA A 10 -3.40 3.57 11.66
CA ALA A 10 -4.76 3.77 11.15
C ALA A 10 -4.89 5.10 10.39
N LYS A 11 -4.36 6.20 10.95
CA LYS A 11 -4.34 7.51 10.28
C LYS A 11 -3.53 7.49 8.98
N SER A 12 -2.38 6.83 8.97
CA SER A 12 -1.56 6.73 7.76
C SER A 12 -2.24 5.92 6.67
N VAL A 13 -2.93 4.82 7.02
CA VAL A 13 -3.69 3.99 6.07
C VAL A 13 -4.90 4.75 5.54
N ASP A 14 -5.60 5.48 6.39
CA ASP A 14 -6.74 6.34 6.01
C ASP A 14 -6.30 7.44 5.03
N LEU A 15 -5.17 8.09 5.29
CA LEU A 15 -4.61 9.14 4.44
C LEU A 15 -4.25 8.67 3.02
N ILE A 16 -3.94 7.38 2.84
CA ILE A 16 -3.54 6.79 1.54
C ILE A 16 -4.60 5.82 1.00
N SER A 17 -5.81 5.87 1.55
CA SER A 17 -6.91 4.95 1.18
C SER A 17 -7.41 5.15 -0.26
N ASP A 18 -7.16 6.32 -0.84
CA ASP A 18 -7.46 6.67 -2.23
C ASP A 18 -6.43 6.09 -3.23
N CYS A 19 -5.29 5.59 -2.74
CA CYS A 19 -4.23 5.03 -3.57
C CYS A 19 -4.46 3.55 -3.88
N ASP A 20 -4.32 3.14 -5.15
CA ASP A 20 -4.41 1.72 -5.51
C ASP A 20 -3.12 0.94 -5.16
N VAL A 21 -1.98 1.62 -5.23
CA VAL A 21 -0.65 1.01 -5.09
C VAL A 21 0.30 1.94 -4.35
N ILE A 22 1.06 1.39 -3.40
CA ILE A 22 2.18 2.06 -2.75
C ILE A 22 3.51 1.33 -2.99
N LEU A 23 4.59 2.10 -3.05
CA LEU A 23 5.95 1.61 -3.30
C LEU A 23 6.87 1.92 -2.11
N PRO A 24 6.71 1.22 -0.96
CA PRO A 24 7.56 1.45 0.20
C PRO A 24 8.95 0.85 0.01
N SER A 25 10.00 1.56 0.45
CA SER A 25 11.35 0.98 0.56
C SER A 25 11.37 -0.20 1.53
N GLN A 26 10.76 -0.01 2.70
CA GLN A 26 10.56 -1.03 3.72
C GLN A 26 9.13 -0.96 4.26
N ILE A 27 8.53 -2.12 4.50
CA ILE A 27 7.21 -2.22 5.12
C ILE A 27 7.16 -3.40 6.07
N GLY A 28 6.56 -3.20 7.24
CA GLY A 28 6.34 -4.26 8.21
C GLY A 28 5.14 -5.15 7.83
N PRO A 29 5.10 -6.40 8.33
CA PRO A 29 4.02 -7.35 8.00
C PRO A 29 2.63 -6.86 8.42
N SER A 30 2.52 -6.20 9.58
CA SER A 30 1.25 -5.66 10.09
C SER A 30 0.71 -4.55 9.19
N THR A 31 1.58 -3.64 8.73
CA THR A 31 1.20 -2.56 7.81
C THR A 31 0.78 -3.10 6.46
N SER A 32 1.50 -4.09 5.92
CA SER A 32 1.14 -4.75 4.66
C SER A 32 -0.25 -5.39 4.73
N LYS A 33 -0.57 -6.05 5.86
CA LYS A 33 -1.90 -6.63 6.09
C LYS A 33 -2.99 -5.57 6.19
N ALA A 34 -2.74 -4.47 6.89
CA ALA A 34 -3.68 -3.36 7.03
C ALA A 34 -3.99 -2.67 5.69
N LEU A 35 -2.97 -2.47 4.84
CA LEU A 35 -3.15 -1.91 3.50
C LEU A 35 -3.95 -2.85 2.59
N LEU A 36 -3.64 -4.14 2.64
CA LEU A 36 -4.37 -5.14 1.86
C LEU A 36 -5.86 -5.19 2.26
N SER A 37 -6.19 -5.06 3.55
CA SER A 37 -7.59 -4.96 4.00
C SER A 37 -8.30 -3.70 3.51
N CYS A 38 -7.56 -2.63 3.21
CA CYS A 38 -8.08 -1.41 2.62
C CYS A 38 -8.09 -1.43 1.08
N GLY A 39 -7.68 -2.54 0.44
CA GLY A 39 -7.60 -2.65 -1.01
C GLY A 39 -6.36 -2.00 -1.63
N VAL A 40 -5.42 -1.52 -0.81
CA VAL A 40 -4.16 -0.89 -1.25
C VAL A 40 -3.08 -1.96 -1.40
N LYS A 41 -2.47 -2.06 -2.58
CA LYS A 41 -1.36 -3.00 -2.81
C LYS A 41 -0.02 -2.37 -2.46
N SER A 42 0.78 -3.03 -1.64
CA SER A 42 2.16 -2.61 -1.36
C SER A 42 3.17 -3.46 -2.13
N TYR A 43 4.07 -2.81 -2.87
CA TYR A 43 5.24 -3.47 -3.47
C TYR A 43 6.51 -2.91 -2.86
N SER A 44 7.24 -3.75 -2.12
CA SER A 44 8.53 -3.32 -1.58
C SER A 44 9.54 -3.10 -2.69
N VAL A 45 10.16 -1.92 -2.68
CA VAL A 45 11.15 -1.47 -3.68
C VAL A 45 12.56 -1.39 -3.08
N LEU A 46 12.89 -2.34 -2.20
CA LEU A 46 14.18 -2.44 -1.54
C LEU A 46 15.34 -2.33 -2.57
N ASN A 47 16.15 -1.28 -2.45
CA ASN A 47 17.26 -0.92 -3.35
C ASN A 47 16.90 -0.59 -4.82
N PHE A 48 15.65 -0.27 -5.13
CA PHE A 48 15.26 0.18 -6.46
C PHE A 48 15.16 1.71 -6.52
N MET A 49 15.77 2.32 -7.55
CA MET A 49 15.41 3.69 -7.93
C MET A 49 13.94 3.72 -8.34
N ILE A 50 13.23 4.78 -7.95
CA ILE A 50 11.79 4.95 -8.17
C ILE A 50 11.40 4.69 -9.64
N GLU A 51 12.23 5.12 -10.60
CA GLU A 51 11.99 4.90 -12.04
C GLU A 51 11.93 3.42 -12.43
N LYS A 52 12.81 2.58 -11.85
CA LYS A 52 12.81 1.13 -12.14
C LYS A 52 11.59 0.46 -11.52
N ALA A 53 11.18 0.88 -10.33
CA ALA A 53 9.97 0.39 -9.70
C ALA A 53 8.71 0.75 -10.51
N LEU A 54 8.64 2.00 -11.00
CA LEU A 54 7.56 2.46 -11.87
C LEU A 54 7.52 1.70 -13.19
N LYS A 55 8.68 1.47 -13.84
CA LYS A 55 8.76 0.65 -15.07
C LYS A 55 8.25 -0.77 -14.82
N LYS A 56 8.67 -1.42 -13.72
CA LYS A 56 8.22 -2.76 -13.35
C LYS A 56 6.71 -2.81 -13.07
N LEU A 57 6.19 -1.77 -12.40
CA LEU A 57 4.75 -1.64 -12.15
C LEU A 57 3.99 -1.48 -13.47
N ALA A 58 4.44 -0.59 -14.37
CA ALA A 58 3.83 -0.38 -15.67
C ALA A 58 3.85 -1.64 -16.53
N SER A 59 4.97 -2.39 -16.53
CA SER A 59 5.08 -3.69 -17.21
C SER A 59 4.16 -4.76 -16.61
N SER A 60 3.88 -4.70 -15.30
CA SER A 60 2.97 -5.63 -14.61
C SER A 60 1.50 -5.23 -14.74
N LYS A 61 1.20 -3.96 -15.10
CA LYS A 61 -0.14 -3.37 -15.06
C LYS A 61 -1.09 -3.86 -16.16
N LEU A 62 -0.65 -4.74 -17.07
CA LEU A 62 -1.54 -5.36 -18.05
C LEU A 62 -2.56 -6.34 -17.41
N ILE A 63 -2.46 -6.67 -16.11
CA ILE A 63 -3.37 -7.64 -15.47
C ILE A 63 -3.66 -7.30 -13.99
N SER A 64 -4.27 -6.17 -13.67
CA SER A 64 -5.00 -6.09 -12.40
C SER A 64 -6.35 -5.41 -12.55
N ARG A 65 -7.39 -6.25 -12.46
CA ARG A 65 -8.79 -5.83 -12.33
C ARG A 65 -8.91 -4.86 -11.14
N PRO A 66 -9.79 -3.85 -11.24
CA PRO A 66 -10.11 -3.00 -10.09
C PRO A 66 -10.59 -3.89 -8.93
N ILE A 67 -9.92 -3.81 -7.80
CA ILE A 67 -10.40 -4.46 -6.57
C ILE A 67 -11.60 -3.64 -6.11
N PRO A 68 -12.78 -4.24 -5.87
CA PRO A 68 -13.91 -3.53 -5.30
C PRO A 68 -13.49 -2.94 -3.96
N ARG A 69 -13.45 -1.61 -3.85
CA ARG A 69 -13.17 -0.93 -2.58
C ARG A 69 -14.41 -1.04 -1.70
N PRO A 70 -14.30 -1.53 -0.45
CA PRO A 70 -15.40 -1.41 0.50
C PRO A 70 -15.65 0.07 0.79
N VAL A 71 -16.86 0.54 0.53
CA VAL A 71 -17.32 1.87 0.94
C VAL A 71 -17.52 1.81 2.45
N ILE A 72 -16.58 2.37 3.22
CA ILE A 72 -16.72 2.50 4.66
C ILE A 72 -17.48 3.82 4.89
N HIS A 73 -18.72 3.70 5.36
CA HIS A 73 -19.62 4.83 5.71
C HIS A 73 -19.30 5.40 7.09
#